data_AF-B6IHC1-F1
#
_entry.id   AF-B6IHC1-F1
#
_cell.length_a   1.000
_cell.length_b   1.000
_cell.length_c   1.000
_cell.angle_alpha   90.00
_cell.angle_beta   90.00
_cell.angle_gamma   90.00
#
_symmetry.space_group_name_H-M   'P 1'
#
loop_
_entity.id
_entity.type
_entity.pdbx_description
1 polymer ?
#
loop_
_entity_poly.entity_id
_entity_poly.type
_entity_poly.pdbx_seq_one_letter_code
_entity_poly.pdbx_strand_id
1 'polypeptide(L)'
;MHRHALLGALPPLILLILSVECMKFDPERIAARLRIDEKWDQLDAFQSVKSRRGRQIQPKEISIQVTAPLFSSRLFDYGASAGDEELPQALDVGKKLDLVHPLQFFGSDYKTIYVLSNGAVGFEASSRSYKSGILPGSTRFLAPFWNRNDLRNGGKVYYREVTKGRVLERGQSEIRYQYDKNVKVKSALIITWDKMQPLNTAALPEENTNTFQAAIFITANGTFANFIYSNIGWTQGAEVCVWTSYN
;
A
#
# COMPACT_ATOMS: atom_id res chain seq x y z
N MET A 1 -66.95 -14.92 -6.43
CA MET A 1 -65.86 -15.91 -6.59
C MET A 1 -64.90 -15.38 -7.67
N HIS A 2 -63.87 -14.64 -7.23
CA HIS A 2 -62.43 -14.97 -7.42
C HIS A 2 -61.97 -14.88 -8.89
N ARG A 3 -61.57 -13.70 -9.39
CA ARG A 3 -60.32 -12.92 -9.24
C ARG A 3 -59.07 -13.55 -9.90
N HIS A 4 -58.82 -13.04 -11.10
CA HIS A 4 -57.56 -12.62 -11.74
C HIS A 4 -56.21 -13.22 -11.35
N ALA A 5 -55.51 -13.63 -12.41
CA ALA A 5 -54.12 -13.98 -12.53
C ALA A 5 -53.13 -12.95 -11.94
N LEU A 6 -52.06 -13.45 -11.34
CA LEU A 6 -50.81 -12.72 -11.10
C LEU A 6 -49.65 -13.66 -11.43
N LEU A 7 -48.98 -13.37 -12.56
CA LEU A 7 -47.61 -13.81 -12.83
C LEU A 7 -46.71 -13.22 -11.72
N GLY A 8 -46.14 -14.08 -10.87
CA GLY A 8 -45.09 -13.68 -9.93
C GLY A 8 -43.76 -13.60 -10.65
N ALA A 9 -43.33 -12.38 -10.98
CA ALA A 9 -41.97 -12.09 -11.42
C ALA A 9 -40.99 -12.35 -10.27
N LEU A 10 -40.00 -13.21 -10.51
CA LEU A 10 -38.83 -13.36 -9.63
C LEU A 10 -38.03 -12.05 -9.67
N PRO A 11 -37.58 -11.51 -8.51
CA PRO A 11 -36.72 -10.33 -8.51
C PRO A 11 -35.34 -10.68 -9.10
N PRO A 12 -34.69 -9.75 -9.82
CA PRO A 12 -33.38 -9.99 -10.38
C PRO A 12 -32.35 -10.16 -9.26
N LEU A 13 -31.58 -11.24 -9.36
CA LEU A 13 -30.40 -11.50 -8.54
C LEU A 13 -29.41 -10.34 -8.78
N ILE A 14 -29.35 -9.38 -7.86
CA ILE A 14 -28.33 -8.34 -7.87
C ILE A 14 -27.01 -9.04 -7.59
N LEU A 15 -26.24 -9.27 -8.65
CA LEU A 15 -24.85 -9.71 -8.57
C LEU A 15 -24.07 -8.55 -7.93
N LEU A 16 -23.87 -8.61 -6.60
CA LEU A 16 -22.94 -7.71 -5.93
C LEU A 16 -21.54 -7.99 -6.49
N ILE A 17 -21.09 -7.08 -7.36
CA ILE A 17 -19.73 -7.07 -7.88
C ILE A 17 -18.81 -6.84 -6.67
N LEU A 18 -18.11 -7.89 -6.25
CA LEU A 18 -17.00 -7.80 -5.32
C LEU A 18 -15.90 -6.98 -6.00
N SER A 19 -15.66 -5.75 -5.55
CA SER A 19 -14.49 -4.99 -5.95
C SER A 19 -13.26 -5.57 -5.23
N VAL A 20 -12.45 -6.31 -5.98
CA VAL A 20 -11.19 -6.91 -5.53
C VAL A 20 -10.07 -6.22 -6.31
N GLU A 21 -9.28 -5.38 -5.65
CA GLU A 21 -7.97 -4.95 -6.16
C GLU A 21 -6.90 -5.48 -5.21
N CYS A 22 -6.27 -6.59 -5.59
CA CYS A 22 -5.08 -7.11 -4.92
C CYS A 22 -4.06 -7.50 -5.99
N MET A 23 -2.86 -6.92 -5.92
CA MET A 23 -1.74 -7.31 -6.76
C MET A 23 -0.84 -8.24 -5.94
N LYS A 24 -0.80 -9.52 -6.31
CA LYS A 24 0.17 -10.48 -5.77
C LYS A 24 1.46 -10.34 -6.57
N PHE A 25 2.58 -10.04 -5.90
CA PHE A 25 3.89 -10.08 -6.54
C PHE A 25 4.28 -11.54 -6.78
N ASP A 26 4.38 -11.93 -8.06
CA ASP A 26 4.75 -13.29 -8.46
C ASP A 26 6.28 -13.48 -8.29
N PRO A 27 6.73 -14.34 -7.35
CA PRO A 27 8.15 -14.59 -7.13
C PRO A 27 8.86 -15.18 -8.36
N GLU A 28 8.15 -15.86 -9.28
CA GLU A 28 8.76 -16.36 -10.52
C GLU A 28 9.09 -15.25 -11.50
N ARG A 29 8.29 -14.17 -11.56
CA ARG A 29 8.61 -12.97 -12.36
C ARG A 29 9.86 -12.26 -11.85
N ILE A 30 10.06 -12.23 -10.54
CA ILE A 30 11.24 -11.61 -9.91
C ILE A 30 12.48 -12.49 -10.12
N ALA A 31 12.35 -13.81 -9.94
CA ALA A 31 13.42 -14.74 -10.26
C ALA A 31 13.78 -14.70 -11.75
N ALA A 32 12.80 -14.53 -12.64
CA ALA A 32 13.04 -14.33 -14.06
C ALA A 32 13.78 -13.00 -14.32
N ARG A 33 13.41 -11.92 -13.63
CA ARG A 33 14.11 -10.62 -13.73
C ARG A 33 15.56 -10.71 -13.26
N LEU A 34 15.81 -11.31 -12.10
CA LEU A 34 17.18 -11.50 -11.57
C LEU A 34 18.02 -12.39 -12.49
N ARG A 35 17.46 -13.47 -13.06
CA ARG A 35 18.14 -14.30 -14.07
C ARG A 35 18.42 -13.53 -15.37
N ILE A 36 17.55 -12.61 -15.75
CA ILE A 36 17.73 -11.76 -16.92
C ILE A 36 18.84 -10.75 -16.65
N ASP A 37 18.84 -10.10 -15.49
CA ASP A 37 19.85 -9.10 -15.11
C ASP A 37 21.23 -9.76 -14.93
N GLU A 38 21.30 -10.95 -14.30
CA GLU A 38 22.53 -11.75 -14.19
C GLU A 38 23.05 -12.22 -15.56
N LYS A 39 22.13 -12.52 -16.49
CA LYS A 39 22.48 -12.81 -17.89
C LYS A 39 22.95 -11.57 -18.64
N TRP A 40 22.43 -10.37 -18.34
CA TRP A 40 22.89 -9.11 -18.91
C TRP A 40 24.27 -8.72 -18.37
N ASP A 41 24.53 -8.90 -17.08
CA ASP A 41 25.86 -8.66 -16.48
C ASP A 41 26.91 -9.60 -17.09
N GLN A 42 26.55 -10.87 -17.34
CA GLN A 42 27.40 -11.79 -18.09
C GLN A 42 27.59 -11.33 -19.54
N LEU A 43 26.52 -10.91 -20.23
CA LEU A 43 26.60 -10.42 -21.61
C LEU A 43 27.43 -9.14 -21.75
N ASP A 44 27.37 -8.22 -20.79
CA ASP A 44 28.17 -6.99 -20.77
C ASP A 44 29.65 -7.29 -20.46
N ALA A 45 29.91 -8.26 -19.57
CA ALA A 45 31.26 -8.80 -19.37
C ALA A 45 31.84 -9.41 -20.66
N PHE A 46 31.02 -10.09 -21.46
CA PHE A 46 31.42 -10.61 -22.78
C PHE A 46 31.51 -9.55 -23.89
N GLN A 47 30.68 -8.50 -23.84
CA GLN A 47 30.65 -7.43 -24.86
C GLN A 47 31.77 -6.40 -24.74
N SER A 48 32.43 -6.30 -23.58
CA SER A 48 33.67 -5.52 -23.42
C SER A 48 34.82 -6.00 -24.33
N VAL A 49 34.72 -7.18 -24.94
CA VAL A 49 35.80 -7.78 -25.74
C VAL A 49 35.58 -7.73 -27.27
N LYS A 50 34.37 -7.48 -27.80
CA LYS A 50 34.18 -7.50 -29.27
C LYS A 50 33.18 -6.46 -29.80
N SER A 51 33.74 -5.38 -30.34
CA SER A 51 33.09 -4.52 -31.33
C SER A 51 32.77 -5.32 -32.61
N ARG A 52 31.51 -5.28 -33.06
CA ARG A 52 31.07 -4.84 -34.41
C ARG A 52 29.65 -5.30 -34.77
N ARG A 53 28.81 -4.31 -35.08
CA ARG A 53 27.69 -4.27 -36.06
C ARG A 53 26.75 -5.48 -36.16
N GLY A 54 25.54 -5.32 -35.62
CA GLY A 54 24.33 -6.06 -36.00
C GLY A 54 23.09 -5.21 -35.73
N ARG A 55 22.16 -5.13 -36.69
CA ARG A 55 20.92 -4.33 -36.67
C ARG A 55 20.19 -4.39 -35.32
N GLN A 56 20.00 -3.22 -34.70
CA GLN A 56 19.12 -3.04 -33.55
C GLN A 56 17.66 -3.29 -33.98
N ILE A 57 17.09 -4.41 -33.52
CA ILE A 57 15.64 -4.54 -33.40
C ILE A 57 15.29 -3.79 -32.12
N GLN A 58 14.78 -2.57 -32.25
CA GLN A 58 14.25 -1.84 -31.09
C GLN A 58 13.00 -2.61 -30.61
N PRO A 59 13.00 -3.19 -29.40
CA PRO A 59 11.78 -3.74 -28.84
C PRO A 59 10.77 -2.59 -28.72
N LYS A 60 9.53 -2.80 -29.16
CA LYS A 60 8.45 -1.84 -28.96
C LYS A 60 8.30 -1.63 -27.46
N GLU A 61 8.72 -0.46 -27.02
CA GLU A 61 8.57 0.01 -25.66
C GLU A 61 7.06 0.04 -25.35
N ILE A 62 6.62 -0.77 -24.37
CA ILE A 62 5.31 -0.58 -23.77
C ILE A 62 5.49 0.62 -22.85
N SER A 63 5.10 1.80 -23.32
CA SER A 63 5.03 2.98 -22.48
C SER A 63 3.86 2.82 -21.51
N ILE A 64 4.16 2.30 -20.31
CA ILE A 64 3.24 2.46 -19.20
C ILE A 64 3.30 3.95 -18.86
N GLN A 65 2.26 4.68 -19.26
CA GLN A 65 2.03 6.06 -18.81
C GLN A 65 1.72 6.02 -17.32
N VAL A 66 2.76 5.89 -16.50
CA VAL A 66 2.67 6.21 -15.07
C VAL A 66 2.61 7.72 -15.03
N THR A 67 1.42 8.28 -14.84
CA THR A 67 1.27 9.69 -14.53
C THR A 67 1.93 9.92 -13.17
N ALA A 68 3.22 10.23 -13.17
CA ALA A 68 3.89 10.74 -11.99
C ALA A 68 3.12 12.01 -11.58
N PRO A 69 2.60 12.10 -10.35
CA PRO A 69 1.98 13.33 -9.89
C PRO A 69 2.98 14.49 -10.09
N LEU A 70 2.46 15.66 -10.43
CA LEU A 70 3.25 16.90 -10.65
C LEU A 70 4.15 17.27 -9.46
N PHE A 71 3.93 16.66 -8.30
CA PHE A 71 4.89 16.56 -7.21
C PHE A 71 5.52 15.18 -7.29
N SER A 72 6.80 15.09 -7.70
CA SER A 72 7.60 13.86 -7.62
C SER A 72 7.21 13.07 -6.37
N SER A 73 6.97 11.76 -6.49
CA SER A 73 6.61 10.80 -5.45
C SER A 73 7.55 10.86 -4.24
N ARG A 74 7.43 11.94 -3.46
CA ARG A 74 8.21 12.22 -2.26
C ARG A 74 7.33 11.90 -1.09
N LEU A 75 7.90 11.11 -0.19
CA LEU A 75 7.36 10.92 1.14
C LEU A 75 7.02 12.28 1.74
N PHE A 76 5.90 12.36 2.46
CA PHE A 76 5.67 13.42 3.42
C PHE A 76 6.76 13.35 4.49
N ASP A 77 7.21 14.49 5.00
CA ASP A 77 8.18 14.54 6.10
C ASP A 77 7.74 13.62 7.23
N TYR A 78 8.65 12.81 7.78
CA TYR A 78 8.33 11.80 8.79
C TYR A 78 9.45 11.67 9.81
N GLY A 79 9.17 10.93 10.88
CA GLY A 79 10.07 10.72 11.99
C GLY A 79 9.89 11.72 13.13
N ALA A 80 10.69 11.57 14.17
CA ALA A 80 10.58 12.36 15.40
C ALA A 80 10.72 13.87 15.16
N SER A 81 11.55 14.30 14.21
CA SER A 81 11.70 15.71 13.84
C SER A 81 10.46 16.31 13.18
N ALA A 82 9.64 15.48 12.54
CA ALA A 82 8.35 15.87 11.98
C ALA A 82 7.19 15.75 12.99
N GLY A 83 7.50 15.35 14.23
CA GLY A 83 6.53 15.18 15.32
C GLY A 83 5.80 13.84 15.30
N ASP A 84 6.35 12.82 14.63
CA ASP A 84 5.75 11.48 14.61
C ASP A 84 5.99 10.73 15.91
N GLU A 85 4.99 9.92 16.28
CA GLU A 85 5.18 8.83 17.22
C GLU A 85 5.81 7.62 16.50
N GLU A 86 6.56 6.81 17.25
CA GLU A 86 7.20 5.59 16.76
C GLU A 86 6.59 4.36 17.44
N LEU A 87 6.35 3.28 16.68
CA LEU A 87 6.01 1.99 17.28
C LEU A 87 7.18 1.45 18.13
N PRO A 88 6.90 0.68 19.20
CA PRO A 88 7.95 -0.01 19.93
C PRO A 88 8.79 -0.92 19.03
N GLN A 89 10.08 -1.01 19.32
CA GLN A 89 11.03 -1.89 18.61
C GLN A 89 10.80 -3.36 19.02
N ALA A 90 9.75 -3.97 18.46
CA ALA A 90 9.28 -5.31 18.80
C ALA A 90 8.71 -6.05 17.58
N LEU A 91 8.62 -7.38 17.67
CA LEU A 91 8.01 -8.22 16.64
C LEU A 91 6.48 -8.16 16.72
N ASP A 92 5.81 -8.12 15.56
CA ASP A 92 4.35 -8.20 15.41
C ASP A 92 3.60 -7.21 16.33
N VAL A 93 4.11 -5.98 16.41
CA VAL A 93 3.55 -4.92 17.24
C VAL A 93 2.49 -4.12 16.48
N GLY A 94 1.40 -3.80 17.17
CA GLY A 94 0.35 -2.93 16.67
C GLY A 94 -0.03 -1.86 17.69
N LYS A 95 -0.29 -0.64 17.23
CA LYS A 95 -0.76 0.47 18.07
C LYS A 95 -2.18 0.85 17.71
N LYS A 96 -3.05 0.91 18.71
CA LYS A 96 -4.38 1.52 18.61
C LYS A 96 -4.24 3.02 18.50
N LEU A 97 -4.83 3.62 17.47
CA LEU A 97 -4.94 5.06 17.32
C LEU A 97 -6.41 5.46 17.30
N ASP A 98 -6.77 6.45 18.12
CA ASP A 98 -8.09 7.07 18.13
C ASP A 98 -8.01 8.37 17.32
N LEU A 99 -8.73 8.40 16.20
CA LEU A 99 -8.69 9.49 15.22
C LEU A 99 -9.55 10.67 15.64
N VAL A 100 -9.09 11.88 15.34
CA VAL A 100 -9.85 13.13 15.51
C VAL A 100 -11.06 13.13 14.60
N HIS A 101 -10.90 12.68 13.36
CA HIS A 101 -11.99 12.49 12.40
C HIS A 101 -12.10 11.02 11.99
N PRO A 102 -13.32 10.45 11.93
CA PRO A 102 -13.48 9.06 11.55
C PRO A 102 -13.06 8.85 10.09
N LEU A 103 -12.34 7.76 9.85
CA LEU A 103 -11.93 7.29 8.55
C LEU A 103 -13.05 6.43 7.97
N GLN A 104 -13.54 6.79 6.79
CA GLN A 104 -14.55 6.01 6.08
C GLN A 104 -13.89 4.92 5.21
N PHE A 105 -14.23 3.66 5.44
CA PHE A 105 -13.70 2.51 4.71
C PHE A 105 -14.86 1.54 4.37
N PHE A 106 -15.10 1.32 3.07
CA PHE A 106 -16.20 0.50 2.54
C PHE A 106 -17.56 0.77 3.22
N GLY A 107 -17.96 2.04 3.29
CA GLY A 107 -19.26 2.45 3.82
C GLY A 107 -19.38 2.44 5.35
N SER A 108 -18.32 2.05 6.08
CA SER A 108 -18.27 2.10 7.54
C SER A 108 -17.30 3.19 8.02
N ASP A 109 -17.66 3.86 9.11
CA ASP A 109 -16.85 4.89 9.74
C ASP A 109 -16.04 4.32 10.91
N TYR A 110 -14.72 4.50 10.86
CA TYR A 110 -13.78 4.01 11.86
C TYR A 110 -13.14 5.18 12.59
N LYS A 111 -13.51 5.37 13.87
CA LYS A 111 -12.84 6.31 14.77
C LYS A 111 -11.56 5.73 15.36
N THR A 112 -11.43 4.41 15.36
CA THR A 112 -10.26 3.71 15.86
C THR A 112 -9.65 2.87 14.74
N ILE A 113 -8.34 2.92 14.61
CA ILE A 113 -7.56 2.08 13.71
C ILE A 113 -6.36 1.45 14.44
N TYR A 114 -5.68 0.53 13.76
CA TYR A 114 -4.49 -0.13 14.26
C TYR A 114 -3.35 0.01 13.26
N VAL A 115 -2.27 0.69 13.63
CA VAL A 115 -1.04 0.76 12.83
C VAL A 115 -0.19 -0.45 13.16
N LEU A 116 0.18 -1.25 12.17
CA LEU A 116 0.91 -2.50 12.36
C LEU A 116 2.33 -2.43 11.83
N SER A 117 3.28 -3.03 12.54
CA SER A 117 4.67 -3.17 12.08
C SER A 117 4.78 -3.93 10.76
N ASN A 118 3.79 -4.76 10.45
CA ASN A 118 3.74 -5.62 9.29
C ASN A 118 3.33 -4.91 7.98
N GLY A 119 3.23 -3.57 7.98
CA GLY A 119 2.94 -2.79 6.78
C GLY A 119 1.45 -2.72 6.41
N ALA A 120 0.58 -2.69 7.43
CA ALA A 120 -0.85 -2.50 7.25
C ALA A 120 -1.49 -1.63 8.33
N VAL A 121 -2.66 -1.10 7.98
CA VAL A 121 -3.61 -0.44 8.87
C VAL A 121 -4.83 -1.34 9.01
N GLY A 122 -5.08 -1.82 10.22
CA GLY A 122 -6.26 -2.61 10.57
C GLY A 122 -7.41 -1.76 11.08
N PHE A 123 -8.63 -2.21 10.82
CA PHE A 123 -9.86 -1.52 11.26
C PHE A 123 -10.56 -2.21 12.44
N GLU A 124 -10.10 -3.40 12.84
CA GLU A 124 -10.69 -4.19 13.93
C GLU A 124 -9.64 -4.62 14.96
N ALA A 125 -10.06 -4.94 16.19
CA ALA A 125 -9.12 -5.45 17.19
C ALA A 125 -8.54 -6.83 16.81
N SER A 126 -9.29 -7.62 16.04
CA SER A 126 -8.88 -8.90 15.44
C SER A 126 -7.72 -8.75 14.44
N SER A 127 -7.51 -7.53 13.93
CA SER A 127 -6.49 -7.20 12.93
C SER A 127 -5.07 -7.09 13.51
N ARG A 128 -4.88 -7.12 14.83
CA ARG A 128 -3.60 -6.74 15.46
C ARG A 128 -2.45 -7.72 15.30
N SER A 129 -2.73 -8.97 14.92
CA SER A 129 -1.71 -10.02 14.83
C SER A 129 -1.41 -10.36 13.38
N TYR A 130 -0.13 -10.54 13.05
CA TYR A 130 0.28 -11.01 11.75
C TYR A 130 -0.33 -12.39 11.44
N LYS A 131 -0.80 -12.55 10.20
CA LYS A 131 -1.29 -13.80 9.62
C LYS A 131 -0.79 -13.88 8.19
N SER A 132 -0.10 -14.97 7.86
CA SER A 132 0.28 -15.29 6.48
C SER A 132 -0.95 -15.76 5.70
N GLY A 133 -1.03 -15.45 4.40
CA GLY A 133 -2.15 -15.91 3.57
C GLY A 133 -3.48 -15.33 4.04
N ILE A 134 -3.49 -14.03 4.32
CA ILE A 134 -4.68 -13.32 4.80
C ILE A 134 -5.81 -13.31 3.73
N LEU A 135 -5.51 -13.70 2.49
CA LEU A 135 -6.48 -13.73 1.41
C LEU A 135 -6.84 -15.16 0.97
N PRO A 136 -8.14 -15.51 0.83
CA PRO A 136 -9.32 -14.69 1.18
C PRO A 136 -9.61 -14.74 2.70
N GLY A 137 -9.73 -13.57 3.34
CA GLY A 137 -9.93 -13.43 4.79
C GLY A 137 -11.29 -12.86 5.18
N SER A 138 -11.48 -12.50 6.45
CA SER A 138 -12.62 -11.71 6.94
C SER A 138 -12.18 -10.35 7.50
N THR A 139 -10.87 -10.07 7.52
CA THR A 139 -10.28 -8.97 8.28
C THR A 139 -10.01 -7.74 7.41
N ARG A 140 -10.61 -6.60 7.77
CA ARG A 140 -10.48 -5.35 7.02
C ARG A 140 -9.12 -4.70 7.22
N PHE A 141 -8.41 -4.49 6.12
CA PHE A 141 -7.08 -3.89 6.08
C PHE A 141 -6.90 -2.92 4.92
N LEU A 142 -6.06 -1.91 5.19
CA LEU A 142 -5.34 -1.15 4.19
C LEU A 142 -3.86 -1.51 4.31
N ALA A 143 -3.35 -2.30 3.37
CA ALA A 143 -2.00 -2.85 3.42
C ALA A 143 -1.19 -2.43 2.18
N PRO A 144 -0.45 -1.31 2.26
CA PRO A 144 0.47 -0.93 1.20
C PRO A 144 1.55 -1.98 0.97
N PHE A 145 1.96 -2.69 2.03
CA PHE A 145 2.94 -3.78 1.93
C PHE A 145 2.81 -4.72 3.13
N TRP A 146 2.00 -5.76 3.03
CA TRP A 146 1.83 -6.75 4.09
C TRP A 146 2.97 -7.75 4.09
N ASN A 147 3.82 -7.72 5.11
CA ASN A 147 4.84 -8.74 5.31
C ASN A 147 5.20 -8.90 6.80
N ARG A 148 5.82 -10.02 7.15
CA ARG A 148 6.33 -10.23 8.50
C ARG A 148 7.67 -9.52 8.64
N ASN A 149 7.62 -8.28 9.12
CA ASN A 149 8.79 -7.47 9.43
C ASN A 149 9.24 -7.71 10.88
N ASP A 150 10.55 -7.60 11.13
CA ASP A 150 11.10 -7.66 12.49
C ASP A 150 11.78 -6.35 12.87
N LEU A 151 11.08 -5.49 13.61
CA LEU A 151 11.61 -4.20 14.05
C LEU A 151 12.83 -4.36 14.97
N ARG A 152 12.98 -5.50 15.65
CA ARG A 152 14.14 -5.73 16.54
C ARG A 152 15.46 -5.79 15.76
N ASN A 153 15.39 -6.15 14.48
CA ASN A 153 16.54 -6.23 13.58
C ASN A 153 16.77 -4.93 12.80
N GLY A 154 15.96 -3.90 13.06
CA GLY A 154 16.00 -2.62 12.38
C GLY A 154 14.69 -2.29 11.68
N GLY A 155 14.67 -1.08 11.10
CA GLY A 155 13.46 -0.50 10.56
C GLY A 155 12.58 0.12 11.64
N LYS A 156 11.71 1.04 11.21
CA LYS A 156 10.90 1.85 12.09
C LYS A 156 9.53 2.10 11.49
N VAL A 157 8.54 2.24 12.35
CA VAL A 157 7.21 2.65 11.92
C VAL A 157 6.83 3.93 12.63
N TYR A 158 6.70 4.99 11.84
CA TYR A 158 6.32 6.31 12.29
C TYR A 158 4.88 6.60 11.91
N TYR A 159 4.14 7.27 12.79
CA TYR A 159 2.77 7.66 12.51
C TYR A 159 2.41 8.99 13.16
N ARG A 160 1.56 9.77 12.46
CA ARG A 160 0.86 10.92 13.03
C ARG A 160 -0.46 11.19 12.31
N GLU A 161 -1.44 11.69 13.05
CA GLU A 161 -2.60 12.36 12.46
C GLU A 161 -2.35 13.88 12.45
N VAL A 162 -2.52 14.49 11.29
CA VAL A 162 -2.38 15.93 11.07
C VAL A 162 -3.76 16.51 10.77
N THR A 163 -4.12 17.62 11.43
CA THR A 163 -5.43 18.28 11.27
C THR A 163 -5.34 19.67 10.65
N LYS A 164 -4.13 20.16 10.34
CA LYS A 164 -3.89 21.50 9.77
C LYS A 164 -2.55 21.60 9.04
N GLY A 165 -2.41 22.64 8.22
CA GLY A 165 -1.15 23.00 7.56
C GLY A 165 -0.94 22.33 6.20
N ARG A 166 0.30 22.42 5.71
CA ARG A 166 0.68 22.09 4.33
C ARG A 166 0.38 20.64 3.91
N VAL A 167 0.36 19.70 4.85
CA VAL A 167 0.01 18.29 4.57
C VAL A 167 -1.42 18.19 4.00
N LEU A 168 -2.37 18.94 4.57
CA LEU A 168 -3.76 18.94 4.12
C LEU A 168 -3.90 19.65 2.77
N GLU A 169 -3.19 20.77 2.57
CA GLU A 169 -3.19 21.52 1.30
C GLU A 169 -2.62 20.66 0.15
N ARG A 170 -1.54 19.93 0.41
CA ARG A 170 -0.96 18.96 -0.52
C ARG A 170 -1.95 17.83 -0.80
N GLY A 171 -2.56 17.23 0.22
CA GLY A 171 -3.57 16.18 0.03
C GLY A 171 -4.77 16.64 -0.81
N GLN A 172 -5.29 17.85 -0.57
CA GLN A 172 -6.35 18.44 -1.39
C GLN A 172 -5.91 18.59 -2.86
N SER A 173 -4.68 19.04 -3.09
CA SER A 173 -4.13 19.24 -4.44
C SER A 173 -3.91 17.90 -5.15
N GLU A 174 -3.39 16.90 -4.45
CA GLU A 174 -3.20 15.53 -4.98
C GLU A 174 -4.55 14.90 -5.34
N ILE A 175 -5.56 15.00 -4.47
CA ILE A 175 -6.90 14.45 -4.74
C ILE A 175 -7.55 15.15 -5.94
N ARG A 176 -7.45 16.48 -6.01
CA ARG A 176 -7.97 17.25 -7.14
C ARG A 176 -7.31 16.83 -8.44
N TYR A 177 -6.00 16.61 -8.44
CA TYR A 177 -5.26 16.24 -9.64
C TYR A 177 -5.54 14.79 -10.07
N GLN A 178 -5.57 13.85 -9.14
CA GLN A 178 -5.71 12.42 -9.44
C GLN A 178 -7.15 12.00 -9.74
N TYR A 179 -8.13 12.63 -9.09
CA TYR A 179 -9.53 12.21 -9.15
C TYR A 179 -10.48 13.26 -9.74
N ASP A 180 -9.97 14.42 -10.14
CA ASP A 180 -10.76 15.58 -10.57
C ASP A 180 -11.85 15.98 -9.56
N LYS A 181 -11.52 15.84 -8.26
CA LYS A 181 -12.44 16.12 -7.14
C LYS A 181 -11.95 17.27 -6.29
N ASN A 182 -12.80 18.29 -6.13
CA ASN A 182 -12.54 19.35 -5.17
C ASN A 182 -13.09 18.94 -3.80
N VAL A 183 -12.20 18.67 -2.85
CA VAL A 183 -12.56 18.21 -1.50
C VAL A 183 -11.90 19.07 -0.44
N LYS A 184 -12.56 19.18 0.72
CA LYS A 184 -11.94 19.70 1.93
C LYS A 184 -11.37 18.54 2.75
N VAL A 185 -10.04 18.48 2.85
CA VAL A 185 -9.37 17.53 3.75
C VAL A 185 -9.49 18.07 5.18
N LYS A 186 -9.98 17.24 6.10
CA LYS A 186 -10.18 17.55 7.52
C LYS A 186 -8.99 17.08 8.35
N SER A 187 -8.49 15.88 8.07
CA SER A 187 -7.23 15.38 8.62
C SER A 187 -6.52 14.46 7.62
N ALA A 188 -5.23 14.26 7.86
CA ALA A 188 -4.36 13.36 7.12
C ALA A 188 -3.63 12.46 8.11
N LEU A 189 -3.72 11.15 7.92
CA LEU A 189 -2.92 10.18 8.63
C LEU A 189 -1.71 9.82 7.79
N ILE A 190 -0.51 10.10 8.31
CA ILE A 190 0.75 9.77 7.67
C ILE A 190 1.36 8.61 8.44
N ILE A 191 1.62 7.50 7.75
CA ILE A 191 2.27 6.32 8.33
C ILE A 191 3.43 5.93 7.44
N THR A 192 4.64 5.88 7.99
CA THR A 192 5.85 5.52 7.27
C THR A 192 6.45 4.27 7.87
N TRP A 193 6.66 3.26 7.04
CA TRP A 193 7.46 2.10 7.34
C TRP A 193 8.82 2.33 6.71
N ASP A 194 9.80 2.66 7.55
CA ASP A 194 11.14 3.08 7.13
C ASP A 194 12.15 1.94 7.35
N LYS A 195 12.93 1.63 6.32
CA LYS A 195 14.01 0.64 6.32
C LYS A 195 13.61 -0.72 6.89
N MET A 196 12.43 -1.20 6.52
CA MET A 196 11.86 -2.44 7.04
C MET A 196 12.71 -3.65 6.67
N GLN A 197 12.88 -4.53 7.66
CA GLN A 197 13.69 -5.75 7.60
C GLN A 197 12.79 -7.00 7.59
N PRO A 198 13.09 -8.01 6.77
CA PRO A 198 12.35 -9.28 6.78
C PRO A 198 12.64 -10.09 8.06
N LEU A 199 11.62 -10.78 8.57
CA LEU A 199 11.79 -11.72 9.67
C LEU A 199 12.78 -12.86 9.29
N ASN A 200 13.53 -13.34 10.29
CA ASN A 200 14.47 -14.47 10.18
C ASN A 200 15.64 -14.22 9.21
N THR A 201 15.98 -12.96 8.97
CA THR A 201 17.16 -12.57 8.19
C THR A 201 18.13 -11.76 9.05
N ALA A 202 19.42 -11.81 8.72
CA ALA A 202 20.37 -10.83 9.23
C ALA A 202 19.99 -9.45 8.71
N ALA A 203 20.34 -8.40 9.46
CA ALA A 203 20.06 -7.03 9.05
C ALA A 203 20.62 -6.77 7.65
N LEU A 204 19.74 -6.38 6.74
CA LEU A 204 20.10 -6.07 5.37
C LEU A 204 20.77 -4.69 5.31
N PRO A 205 21.71 -4.49 4.36
CA PRO A 205 22.17 -3.16 3.98
C PRO A 205 21.00 -2.22 3.65
N GLU A 206 21.17 -0.92 3.88
CA GLU A 206 20.10 0.08 3.76
C GLU A 206 19.43 0.08 2.38
N GLU A 207 20.22 -0.04 1.33
CA GLU A 207 19.79 -0.13 -0.07
C GLU A 207 18.84 -1.32 -0.34
N ASN A 208 18.93 -2.37 0.48
CA ASN A 208 18.14 -3.59 0.35
C ASN A 208 16.95 -3.62 1.32
N THR A 209 16.67 -2.53 2.03
CA THR A 209 15.51 -2.42 2.92
C THR A 209 14.27 -1.89 2.20
N ASN A 210 13.11 -1.92 2.86
CA ASN A 210 11.88 -1.34 2.30
C ASN A 210 11.51 -0.06 3.04
N THR A 211 11.37 1.05 2.31
CA THR A 211 10.78 2.30 2.82
C THR A 211 9.55 2.67 1.99
N PHE A 212 8.39 2.71 2.64
CA PHE A 212 7.11 3.05 2.03
C PHE A 212 6.21 3.80 3.01
N GLN A 213 5.23 4.53 2.50
CA GLN A 213 4.36 5.39 3.27
C GLN A 213 2.91 5.32 2.78
N ALA A 214 1.98 5.31 3.72
CA ALA A 214 0.58 5.56 3.48
C ALA A 214 0.23 6.97 3.94
N ALA A 215 -0.27 7.80 3.02
CA ALA A 215 -0.91 9.07 3.33
C ALA A 215 -2.42 8.92 3.11
N ILE A 216 -3.18 8.89 4.20
CA ILE A 216 -4.63 8.69 4.17
C ILE A 216 -5.33 10.01 4.52
N PHE A 217 -6.06 10.57 3.57
CA PHE A 217 -6.77 11.84 3.69
C PHE A 217 -8.24 11.61 4.02
N ILE A 218 -8.66 12.13 5.17
CA ILE A 218 -10.04 12.09 5.64
C ILE A 218 -10.72 13.40 5.23
N THR A 219 -11.76 13.30 4.40
CA THR A 219 -12.48 14.46 3.87
C THR A 219 -13.93 14.50 4.39
N ALA A 220 -14.69 15.53 4.00
CA ALA A 220 -16.12 15.56 4.28
C ALA A 220 -16.90 14.44 3.56
N ASN A 221 -16.41 13.97 2.40
CA ASN A 221 -17.16 13.12 1.48
C ASN A 221 -16.43 11.80 1.18
N GLY A 222 -15.67 11.29 2.15
CA GLY A 222 -14.95 10.02 2.06
C GLY A 222 -13.47 10.10 2.38
N THR A 223 -12.79 8.98 2.16
CA THR A 223 -11.36 8.79 2.45
C THR A 223 -10.60 8.52 1.17
N PHE A 224 -9.42 9.13 1.03
CA PHE A 224 -8.50 8.89 -0.08
C PHE A 224 -7.18 8.38 0.50
N ALA A 225 -6.55 7.41 -0.14
CA ALA A 225 -5.29 6.84 0.33
C ALA A 225 -4.25 6.84 -0.79
N ASN A 226 -3.10 7.43 -0.50
CA ASN A 226 -1.93 7.46 -1.38
C ASN A 226 -0.85 6.56 -0.79
N PHE A 227 -0.40 5.57 -1.57
CA PHE A 227 0.73 4.71 -1.21
C PHE A 227 1.96 5.16 -1.98
N ILE A 228 3.00 5.52 -1.23
CA ILE A 228 4.24 6.09 -1.75
C ILE A 228 5.35 5.12 -1.42
N TYR A 229 6.05 4.62 -2.43
CA TYR A 229 7.17 3.69 -2.27
C TYR A 229 8.46 4.44 -2.58
N SER A 230 9.40 4.47 -1.63
CA SER A 230 10.69 5.14 -1.78
C SER A 230 11.82 4.16 -2.08
N ASN A 231 11.88 3.05 -1.35
CA ASN A 231 12.82 1.97 -1.61
C ASN A 231 12.10 0.64 -1.39
N ILE A 232 12.28 -0.32 -2.30
CA ILE A 232 11.75 -1.68 -2.14
C ILE A 232 12.85 -2.67 -2.56
N GLY A 233 13.69 -3.03 -1.60
CA GLY A 233 14.79 -3.98 -1.79
C GLY A 233 14.38 -5.44 -1.71
N TRP A 234 13.21 -5.76 -1.14
CA TRP A 234 12.74 -7.15 -0.99
C TRP A 234 11.22 -7.26 -1.05
N THR A 235 10.71 -8.40 -1.52
CA THR A 235 9.26 -8.62 -1.76
C THR A 235 8.77 -10.03 -1.43
N GLN A 236 9.67 -10.94 -1.02
CA GLN A 236 9.32 -12.34 -0.76
C GLN A 236 8.25 -12.43 0.34
N GLY A 237 7.11 -13.04 0.00
CA GLY A 237 5.97 -13.18 0.92
C GLY A 237 5.16 -11.91 1.14
N ALA A 238 5.42 -10.83 0.39
CA ALA A 238 4.71 -9.57 0.52
C ALA A 238 3.36 -9.62 -0.23
N GLU A 239 2.31 -9.11 0.41
CA GLU A 239 0.99 -8.94 -0.20
C GLU A 239 0.60 -7.46 -0.18
N VAL A 240 0.03 -6.93 -1.26
CA VAL A 240 -0.54 -5.57 -1.27
C VAL A 240 -2.04 -5.70 -1.42
N CYS A 241 -2.80 -5.18 -0.45
CA CYS A 241 -4.26 -5.35 -0.46
C CYS A 241 -5.02 -4.18 0.15
N VAL A 242 -6.17 -3.89 -0.46
CA VAL A 242 -7.26 -3.12 0.14
C VAL A 242 -8.45 -4.07 0.14
N TRP A 243 -8.88 -4.53 1.32
CA TRP A 243 -9.80 -5.67 1.41
C TRP A 243 -10.92 -5.47 2.43
N THR A 244 -12.12 -5.93 2.09
CA THR A 244 -13.29 -6.05 2.97
C THR A 244 -14.09 -7.32 2.66
N SER A 245 -14.72 -7.94 3.66
CA SER A 245 -15.85 -8.85 3.44
C SER A 245 -17.14 -8.11 3.75
N TYR A 246 -18.06 -8.10 2.79
CA TYR A 246 -19.47 -7.89 3.09
C TYR A 246 -20.06 -9.23 3.56
N ASN A 247 -20.77 -9.21 4.69
CA ASN A 247 -21.80 -10.20 5.00
C ASN A 247 -23.14 -9.66 4.51
#